data_AF-A0A926W139-F1
#
_entry.id   AF-A0A926W139-F1
#
_cell.length_a   1.000
_cell.length_b   1.000
_cell.length_c   1.000
_cell.angle_alpha   90.00
_cell.angle_beta   90.00
_cell.angle_gamma   90.00
#
_symmetry.space_group_name_H-M   'P 1'
#
loop_
_entity.id
_entity.type
_entity.pdbx_description
1 polymer ?
#
loop_
_entity_poly.entity_id
_entity_poly.type
_entity_poly.pdbx_seq_one_letter_code
_entity_poly.pdbx_strand_id
1 'polypeptide(L)'
;MECYGQSESGLETQQIQQIMEWLFASLMNAGYLRRSHLIWDLGEQDWKQVALAGLQRDEPVFLYRCNDRPSLPPEHCCWRLMTEYPSLIIYQLEVLER
;
A
#
# COMPACT_ATOMS: atom_id res chain seq x y z
N MET A 1 2.43 7.76 8.69
CA MET A 1 1.93 7.18 7.44
C MET A 1 0.56 7.76 7.17
N GLU A 2 0.32 8.29 5.99
CA GLU A 2 -1.00 8.76 5.54
C GLU A 2 -1.64 7.67 4.69
N CYS A 3 -2.93 7.35 4.90
CA CYS A 3 -3.61 6.21 4.26
C CYS A 3 -4.82 6.68 3.45
N TYR A 4 -4.95 6.17 2.22
CA TYR A 4 -5.96 6.58 1.24
C TYR A 4 -6.70 5.37 0.65
N GLY A 5 -7.97 5.56 0.28
CA GLY A 5 -8.80 4.55 -0.39
C GLY A 5 -9.45 3.51 0.54
N GLN A 6 -9.04 3.39 1.81
CA GLN A 6 -9.59 2.37 2.71
C GLN A 6 -11.09 2.49 2.95
N SER A 7 -11.64 3.71 2.97
CA SER A 7 -13.08 3.97 3.16
C SER A 7 -13.93 3.60 1.94
N GLU A 8 -13.32 3.49 0.77
CA GLU A 8 -13.99 3.15 -0.49
C GLU A 8 -14.01 1.64 -0.74
N SER A 9 -13.35 0.85 0.11
CA SER A 9 -13.23 -0.61 -0.03
C SER A 9 -14.53 -1.38 0.20
N GLY A 10 -15.57 -0.75 0.76
CA GLY A 10 -16.83 -1.40 1.14
C GLY A 10 -16.70 -2.38 2.32
N LEU A 11 -15.53 -2.46 2.96
CA LEU A 11 -15.28 -3.33 4.12
C LEU A 11 -15.83 -2.74 5.42
N GLU A 12 -16.09 -3.63 6.37
CA GLU A 12 -16.40 -3.22 7.74
C GLU A 12 -15.16 -2.66 8.44
N THR A 13 -15.37 -1.74 9.39
CA THR A 13 -14.30 -1.09 10.17
C THR A 13 -13.34 -2.10 10.81
N GLN A 14 -13.86 -3.22 11.31
CA GLN A 14 -13.04 -4.27 11.92
C GLN A 14 -12.08 -4.92 10.93
N GLN A 15 -12.54 -5.18 9.70
CA GLN A 15 -11.70 -5.76 8.64
C GLN A 15 -10.64 -4.76 8.17
N ILE A 16 -11.02 -3.48 8.01
CA ILE A 16 -10.08 -2.40 7.68
C ILE A 16 -8.98 -2.34 8.74
N GLN A 17 -9.33 -2.40 10.02
CA GLN A 17 -8.37 -2.37 11.11
C GLN A 17 -7.40 -3.55 11.05
N GLN A 18 -7.89 -4.78 10.86
CA GLN A 18 -7.04 -5.98 10.77
C GLN A 18 -6.04 -5.90 9.60
N ILE A 19 -6.49 -5.45 8.43
CA ILE A 19 -5.62 -5.30 7.26
C ILE A 19 -4.60 -4.19 7.51
N MET A 20 -5.01 -3.07 8.10
CA MET A 20 -4.11 -1.97 8.44
C MET A 20 -3.03 -2.41 9.42
N GLU A 21 -3.40 -3.07 10.52
CA GLU A 21 -2.45 -3.59 11.52
C GLU A 21 -1.39 -4.49 10.86
N TRP A 22 -1.84 -5.38 9.96
CA TRP A 22 -0.93 -6.23 9.21
C TRP A 22 -0.04 -5.44 8.23
N LEU A 23 -0.61 -4.48 7.48
CA LEU A 23 0.16 -3.67 6.53
C LEU A 23 1.26 -2.90 7.26
N PHE A 24 0.94 -2.29 8.41
CA PHE A 24 1.92 -1.66 9.27
C PHE A 24 3.00 -2.63 9.74
N ALA A 25 2.62 -3.81 10.25
CA ALA A 25 3.58 -4.82 10.67
C ALA A 25 4.50 -5.25 9.53
N SER A 26 3.97 -5.42 8.31
CA SER A 26 4.77 -5.79 7.13
C SER A 26 5.80 -4.72 6.76
N LEU A 27 5.43 -3.43 6.84
CA LEU A 27 6.33 -2.30 6.57
C LEU A 27 7.41 -2.18 7.62
N MET A 28 7.05 -2.33 8.89
CA MET A 28 8.00 -2.35 10.02
C MET A 28 9.00 -3.50 9.88
N ASN A 29 8.54 -4.69 9.51
CA ASN A 29 9.40 -5.86 9.28
C ASN A 29 10.35 -5.65 8.09
N ALA A 30 9.93 -4.90 7.08
CA ALA A 30 10.78 -4.47 5.96
C ALA A 30 11.72 -3.30 6.30
N GLY A 31 11.69 -2.77 7.54
CA GLY A 31 12.57 -1.71 8.01
C GLY A 31 12.09 -0.29 7.69
N TYR A 32 10.84 -0.10 7.25
CA TYR A 32 10.31 1.22 6.93
C TYR A 32 9.78 1.93 8.17
N LEU A 33 10.50 2.97 8.60
CA LEU A 33 10.19 3.78 9.79
C LEU A 33 9.93 5.27 9.48
N ARG A 34 10.05 5.68 8.21
CA ARG A 34 9.92 7.08 7.78
C ARG A 34 8.46 7.43 7.49
N ARG A 35 8.19 8.73 7.30
CA ARG A 35 6.92 9.17 6.73
C ARG A 35 6.73 8.55 5.36
N SER A 36 5.49 8.22 5.05
CA SER A 36 5.11 7.46 3.88
C SER A 36 3.62 7.59 3.63
N HIS A 37 3.23 7.23 2.41
CA HIS A 37 1.85 7.15 1.99
C HIS A 37 1.49 5.68 1.75
N LEU A 38 0.31 5.23 2.16
CA LEU A 38 -0.25 3.92 1.85
C LEU A 38 -1.54 4.11 1.07
N ILE A 39 -1.63 3.51 -0.12
CA ILE A 39 -2.78 3.62 -1.01
C ILE A 39 -3.41 2.23 -1.13
N TRP A 40 -4.70 2.15 -0.82
CA TRP A 40 -5.54 1.00 -1.15
C TRP A 40 -6.00 1.14 -2.60
N ASP A 41 -5.33 0.45 -3.52
CA ASP A 41 -5.64 0.46 -4.94
C ASP A 41 -6.74 -0.58 -5.22
N LEU A 42 -7.97 -0.07 -5.37
CA LEU A 42 -9.17 -0.84 -5.70
C LEU A 42 -9.35 -1.02 -7.23
N GLY A 43 -8.37 -0.64 -8.04
CA GLY A 43 -8.42 -0.72 -9.51
C GLY A 43 -9.14 0.44 -10.20
N GLU A 44 -9.93 1.23 -9.47
CA GLU A 44 -10.68 2.39 -10.02
C GLU A 44 -10.04 3.75 -9.69
N GLN A 45 -9.06 3.81 -8.78
CA GLN A 45 -8.48 5.08 -8.32
C GLN A 45 -7.27 5.52 -9.13
N ASP A 46 -7.21 6.82 -9.45
CA ASP A 46 -5.99 7.46 -9.96
C ASP A 46 -5.01 7.74 -8.82
N TRP A 47 -4.41 6.67 -8.30
CA TRP A 47 -3.41 6.71 -7.24
C TRP A 47 -2.20 7.58 -7.60
N LYS A 48 -2.03 7.93 -8.89
CA LYS A 48 -0.93 8.78 -9.37
C LYS A 48 -0.95 10.16 -8.75
N GLN A 49 -2.11 10.73 -8.43
CA GLN A 49 -2.16 12.04 -7.76
C GLN A 49 -1.53 11.99 -6.37
N VAL A 50 -1.81 10.93 -5.60
CA VAL A 50 -1.19 10.71 -4.29
C VAL A 50 0.31 10.40 -4.46
N ALA A 51 0.70 9.66 -5.50
CA ALA A 51 2.10 9.42 -5.81
C ALA A 51 2.87 10.71 -6.13
N LEU A 52 2.24 11.68 -6.80
CA LEU A 52 2.83 13.00 -7.03
C LEU A 52 3.00 13.80 -5.72
N ALA A 53 2.07 13.66 -4.76
CA ALA A 53 2.23 14.25 -3.44
C ALA A 53 3.43 13.65 -2.69
N GLY A 54 3.59 12.32 -2.76
CA GLY A 54 4.77 11.63 -2.22
C GLY A 54 6.08 12.13 -2.87
N LEU A 55 6.09 12.30 -4.19
CA LEU A 55 7.22 12.87 -4.93
C LEU A 55 7.63 14.26 -4.43
N GLN A 56 6.66 15.17 -4.26
CA GLN A 56 6.94 16.53 -3.79
C GLN A 56 7.58 16.57 -2.41
N ARG A 57 7.38 15.52 -1.60
CA ARG A 57 7.86 15.41 -0.22
C ARG A 57 9.06 14.47 -0.06
N ASP A 58 9.53 13.84 -1.13
CA ASP A 58 10.51 12.74 -1.08
C ASP A 58 10.10 11.61 -0.13
N GLU A 59 8.79 11.31 -0.10
CA GLU A 59 8.18 10.29 0.76
C GLU A 59 7.80 9.05 -0.07
N PRO A 60 8.15 7.83 0.37
CA PRO A 60 7.79 6.61 -0.33
C PRO A 60 6.28 6.38 -0.30
N VAL A 61 5.78 5.82 -1.39
CA VAL A 61 4.38 5.43 -1.57
C VAL A 61 4.28 3.92 -1.63
N PHE A 62 3.45 3.36 -0.77
CA PHE A 62 3.16 1.93 -0.69
C PHE A 62 1.80 1.68 -1.30
N LEU A 63 1.76 0.78 -2.28
CA LEU A 63 0.57 0.43 -3.04
C LEU A 63 0.11 -0.97 -2.62
N TYR A 64 -1.05 -1.03 -1.99
CA TYR A 64 -1.74 -2.27 -1.65
C TYR A 64 -2.88 -2.49 -2.65
N ARG A 65 -2.67 -3.42 -3.60
CA ARG A 65 -3.68 -3.76 -4.61
C ARG A 65 -4.65 -4.81 -4.08
N CYS A 66 -5.92 -4.43 -3.97
CA CYS A 66 -7.00 -5.36 -3.70
C CYS A 66 -7.47 -5.92 -5.05
N ASN A 67 -7.11 -7.16 -5.39
CA ASN A 67 -7.51 -7.81 -6.65
C ASN A 67 -9.03 -8.10 -6.67
N ASP A 68 -9.85 -7.08 -6.95
CA ASP A 68 -11.33 -7.05 -6.99
C ASP A 68 -12.06 -7.44 -5.70
N ARG A 69 -11.36 -8.02 -4.73
CA ARG A 69 -11.80 -8.21 -3.34
C ARG A 69 -10.62 -7.99 -2.41
N PRO A 70 -10.76 -7.16 -1.36
CA PRO A 70 -9.79 -7.16 -0.28
C PRO A 70 -9.78 -8.54 0.37
N SER A 71 -8.77 -9.35 0.07
CA SER A 71 -8.57 -10.63 0.73
C SER A 71 -7.92 -10.41 2.10
N LEU A 72 -8.01 -11.41 2.97
CA LEU A 72 -7.17 -11.43 4.16
C LEU A 72 -5.70 -11.26 3.76
N PRO A 73 -4.88 -10.65 4.62
CA PRO A 73 -3.51 -10.40 4.27
C PRO A 73 -2.71 -11.69 4.03
N PRO A 74 -1.91 -11.76 2.96
CA PRO A 74 -1.10 -12.94 2.64
C PRO A 74 -0.03 -13.20 3.72
N GLU A 75 0.24 -14.47 4.04
CA GLU A 75 1.28 -14.82 5.02
C GLU A 75 2.71 -14.52 4.52
N HIS A 76 2.93 -14.63 3.20
CA HIS A 76 4.26 -14.47 2.57
C HIS A 76 4.17 -13.36 1.53
N CYS A 77 4.65 -12.17 1.87
CA CYS A 77 4.67 -11.03 0.96
C CYS A 77 5.95 -10.19 1.10
N CYS A 78 6.24 -9.39 0.07
CA CYS A 78 7.30 -8.41 0.10
C CYS A 78 6.87 -7.11 -0.57
N TRP A 79 7.57 -6.02 -0.23
CA TRP A 79 7.39 -4.72 -0.85
C TRP A 79 8.39 -4.56 -1.99
N ARG A 80 7.95 -4.68 -3.24
CA ARG A 80 8.81 -4.53 -4.42
C ARG A 80 8.74 -3.10 -4.96
N LEU A 81 9.91 -2.50 -5.21
CA LEU A 81 10.00 -1.23 -5.92
C LEU A 81 9.47 -1.37 -7.36
N MET A 82 8.53 -0.52 -7.74
CA MET A 82 8.03 -0.38 -9.10
C MET A 82 9.06 0.39 -9.94
N THR A 83 9.69 -0.28 -10.90
CA THR A 83 10.72 0.31 -11.76
C THR A 83 10.14 1.05 -12.97
N GLU A 84 8.83 0.92 -13.19
CA GLU A 84 8.09 1.55 -14.28
C GLU A 84 7.99 3.09 -14.09
N TYR A 85 8.22 3.58 -12.88
CA TYR A 85 8.13 5.00 -12.51
C TYR A 85 9.44 5.48 -11.86
N PRO A 86 10.52 5.72 -12.63
CA PRO A 86 11.86 5.96 -12.08
C PRO A 86 11.98 7.24 -11.23
N SER A 87 11.07 8.20 -11.41
CA SER A 87 11.02 9.42 -10.60
C SER A 87 10.22 9.25 -9.31
N LEU A 88 9.50 8.14 -9.12
CA LEU A 88 8.64 7.90 -7.98
C LEU A 88 9.18 6.73 -7.15
N ILE A 89 9.15 6.87 -5.83
CA ILE A 89 9.51 5.78 -4.91
C ILE A 89 8.23 5.03 -4.56
N ILE A 90 7.77 4.17 -5.48
CA ILE A 90 6.54 3.40 -5.29
C ILE A 90 6.89 1.94 -5.03
N TYR A 91 6.43 1.41 -3.90
CA TYR A 91 6.52 0.00 -3.59
C TYR A 91 5.15 -0.65 -3.75
N GLN A 92 5.10 -1.74 -4.49
CA GLN A 92 3.91 -2.58 -4.58
C GLN A 92 4.06 -3.78 -3.65
N LEU A 93 2.98 -4.13 -2.96
CA LEU A 93 2.92 -5.37 -2.22
C LEU A 93 2.79 -6.55 -3.20
N GLU A 94 3.69 -7.51 -3.09
CA GLU A 94 3.67 -8.74 -3.89
C GLU A 94 3.58 -9.95 -2.97
N VAL A 95 2.73 -10.90 -3.35
CA VAL A 95 2.64 -12.20 -2.68
C VAL A 95 3.72 -13.09 -3.26
N LEU A 96 4.53 -13.68 -2.38
CA LEU A 96 5.51 -14.67 -2.78
C LEU A 96 4.77 -16.01 -2.88
N GLU A 97 4.57 -16.51 -4.10
CA GLU A 97 4.08 -17.87 -4.30
C GLU A 97 5.11 -18.87 -3.73
N ARG A 98 4.63 -19.86 -2.98
CA ARG A 98 5.45 -20.93 -2.43
C ARG A 98 5.83 -21.95 -3.48
#